data_AF-A0A8J9S2T2-F1
#
_entry.id   AF-A0A8J9S2T2-F1
#
_cell.length_a   1.000
_cell.length_b   1.000
_cell.length_c   1.000
_cell.angle_alpha   90.00
_cell.angle_beta   90.00
_cell.angle_gamma   90.00
#
_symmetry.space_group_name_H-M   'P 1'
#
loop_
_entity.id
_entity.type
_entity.pdbx_description
1 polymer ?
#
loop_
_entity_poly.entity_id
_entity_poly.type
_entity_poly.pdbx_seq_one_letter_code
_entity_poly.pdbx_strand_id
1 'polypeptide(L)'
;VIALVGLPARGKSFVARKLLHYLNWSGVQCKIFNVGRYRREAYKHVAAASADARAQTGACDADFFDAQNERAAELREKVADLALRDMLR
;
A
#
# COMPACT_ATOMS: atom_id res chain seq x y z
N VAL A 1 17.01 -0.63 -4.36
CA VAL A 1 15.65 -0.44 -3.77
C VAL A 1 15.68 0.81 -2.91
N ILE A 2 14.71 1.72 -3.06
CA ILE A 2 14.57 2.91 -2.20
C ILE A 2 13.35 2.69 -1.31
N ALA A 3 13.56 2.58 0.01
CA ALA A 3 12.48 2.42 0.99
C ALA A 3 12.15 3.77 1.63
N LEU A 4 10.87 4.16 1.61
CA LEU A 4 10.40 5.39 2.24
C LEU A 4 9.77 5.10 3.60
N VAL A 5 10.30 5.72 4.65
CA VAL A 5 9.87 5.52 6.04
C VAL A 5 9.24 6.80 6.59
N GLY A 6 8.25 6.66 7.47
CA GLY A 6 7.70 7.77 8.24
C GLY A 6 6.19 7.70 8.44
N LEU A 7 5.71 8.45 9.44
CA LEU A 7 4.30 8.54 9.85
C LEU A 7 3.35 8.90 8.70
N PRO A 8 2.05 8.56 8.79
CA PRO A 8 1.05 8.96 7.80
C PRO A 8 1.07 10.47 7.52
N ALA A 9 0.66 10.87 6.30
CA ALA A 9 0.65 12.26 5.83
C ALA A 9 2.01 13.00 5.73
N ARG A 10 3.16 12.36 5.94
CA ARG A 10 4.49 12.98 5.81
C ARG A 10 5.06 13.06 4.39
N GLY A 11 4.24 13.26 3.36
CA GLY A 11 4.73 13.49 2.00
C GLY A 11 5.45 12.33 1.29
N LYS A 12 5.55 11.13 1.88
CA LYS A 12 6.24 9.96 1.30
C LYS A 12 5.82 9.66 -0.15
N SER A 13 4.51 9.57 -0.41
CA SER A 13 4.00 9.32 -1.76
C SER A 13 4.30 10.45 -2.75
N PHE A 14 4.41 11.68 -2.26
CA PHE A 14 4.77 12.84 -3.07
C PHE A 14 6.25 12.78 -3.47
N VAL A 15 7.14 12.52 -2.50
CA VAL A 15 8.58 12.34 -2.75
C VAL A 15 8.81 11.15 -3.68
N ALA A 16 8.14 10.02 -3.48
CA ALA A 16 8.24 8.85 -4.36
C ALA A 16 7.97 9.18 -5.84
N ARG A 17 6.90 9.94 -6.11
CA ARG A 17 6.52 10.33 -7.48
C ARG A 17 7.49 11.33 -8.11
N LYS A 18 8.00 12.28 -7.32
CA LYS A 18 9.03 13.22 -7.80
C LYS A 18 10.33 12.48 -8.14
N LEU A 19 10.77 11.56 -7.28
CA LEU A 19 11.94 10.72 -7.53
C LEU A 19 11.76 9.86 -8.79
N LEU A 20 10.60 9.21 -8.94
CA LEU A 20 10.28 8.43 -10.14
C LEU A 20 10.39 9.27 -11.42
N HIS A 21 9.80 10.47 -11.44
CA HIS A 21 9.84 11.33 -12.63
C HIS A 21 11.26 11.78 -12.95
N TYR A 22 12.02 12.18 -11.93
CA TYR A 22 13.42 12.60 -12.10
C TYR A 22 14.31 11.47 -12.61
N LEU A 23 14.21 10.28 -12.01
CA LEU A 23 15.01 9.12 -12.40
C LEU A 23 14.65 8.64 -13.81
N ASN A 24 13.36 8.56 -14.15
CA ASN A 24 12.93 8.22 -15.51
C ASN A 24 13.39 9.26 -16.53
N TRP A 25 13.33 10.56 -16.19
CA TRP A 25 13.87 11.62 -17.05
C TRP A 25 15.39 11.50 -17.24
N SER A 26 16.12 11.10 -16.20
CA SER A 26 17.56 10.81 -16.26
C SER A 26 17.90 9.51 -17.01
N GLY A 27 16.91 8.77 -17.54
CA GLY A 27 17.10 7.52 -18.26
C GLY A 27 17.15 6.26 -17.38
N VAL A 28 16.97 6.38 -16.07
CA VAL A 28 16.93 5.24 -15.15
C VAL A 28 15.51 4.72 -15.05
N GLN A 29 15.27 3.51 -15.57
CA GLN A 29 13.99 2.83 -15.44
C GLN A 29 13.68 2.53 -13.97
N CYS A 30 12.60 3.11 -13.44
CA CYS A 30 12.17 2.85 -12.08
C CYS A 30 10.64 2.75 -11.97
N LYS A 31 10.16 2.10 -10.91
CA LYS A 31 8.74 1.84 -10.63
C LYS A 31 8.45 2.09 -9.15
N ILE A 32 7.25 2.58 -8.85
CA ILE A 32 6.78 2.77 -7.47
C ILE A 32 5.94 1.57 -7.05
N PHE A 33 6.29 0.99 -5.90
CA PHE A 33 5.52 -0.05 -5.23
C PHE A 33 4.88 0.54 -3.98
N ASN A 34 3.58 0.84 -4.03
CA ASN A 34 2.86 1.47 -2.92
C ASN A 34 1.98 0.46 -2.19
N VAL A 35 2.41 0.00 -1.03
CA VAL A 35 1.70 -0.99 -0.20
C VAL A 35 0.24 -0.59 0.09
N GLY A 36 -0.03 0.71 0.25
CA GLY A 36 -1.40 1.20 0.45
C GLY A 36 -2.31 1.01 -0.76
N ARG A 37 -1.78 0.96 -1.98
CA ARG A 37 -2.53 0.61 -3.20
C ARG A 37 -2.91 -0.87 -3.19
N TYR A 38 -1.93 -1.77 -2.95
CA TYR A 38 -2.18 -3.21 -2.85
C TYR A 38 -3.21 -3.51 -1.75
N ARG A 39 -3.15 -2.80 -0.62
CA ARG A 39 -4.16 -2.94 0.46
C ARG A 39 -5.55 -2.63 -0.06
N ARG A 40 -5.76 -1.47 -0.69
CA ARG A 40 -7.08 -1.07 -1.21
C ARG A 40 -7.58 -2.02 -2.30
N GLU A 41 -6.70 -2.51 -3.15
CA GLU A 41 -7.06 -3.49 -4.18
C GLU A 41 -7.50 -4.82 -3.55
N ALA A 42 -6.73 -5.35 -2.58
CA ALA A 42 -7.10 -6.57 -1.84
C ALA A 42 -8.48 -6.43 -1.17
N TYR A 43 -8.76 -5.29 -0.53
CA TYR A 43 -10.07 -5.03 0.07
C TYR A 43 -11.19 -4.86 -0.95
N LYS A 44 -10.95 -4.27 -2.12
CA LYS A 44 -11.96 -4.18 -3.18
C LYS A 44 -12.36 -5.58 -3.68
N HIS A 45 -11.43 -6.51 -3.80
CA HIS A 45 -11.73 -7.89 -4.18
C HIS A 45 -12.57 -8.61 -3.11
N VAL A 46 -12.24 -8.42 -1.83
CA VAL A 46 -13.03 -8.98 -0.72
C VAL A 46 -14.42 -8.36 -0.66
N ALA A 47 -14.52 -7.03 -0.76
CA ALA A 47 -15.79 -6.30 -0.72
C ALA A 47 -16.67 -6.52 -1.97
N ALA A 48 -16.09 -6.95 -3.10
CA ALA A 48 -16.87 -7.39 -4.27
C ALA A 48 -17.46 -8.80 -4.08
N ALA A 49 -16.84 -9.64 -3.23
CA ALA A 49 -17.31 -10.99 -2.93
C ALA A 49 -18.35 -11.02 -1.79
N SER A 50 -18.34 -10.02 -0.90
CA SER A 50 -19.33 -9.85 0.17
C SER A 50 -20.31 -8.73 -0.17
N ALA A 51 -21.63 -9.00 -0.17
CA ALA A 51 -22.68 -8.00 -0.47
C ALA A 51 -22.81 -6.85 0.56
N ASP A 52 -21.97 -6.84 1.61
CA ASP A 52 -22.00 -5.85 2.68
C ASP A 52 -21.21 -4.59 2.32
N ALA A 53 -21.91 -3.48 2.06
CA ALA A 53 -21.32 -2.17 1.76
C ALA A 53 -20.37 -1.64 2.86
N ARG A 54 -20.46 -2.15 4.10
CA ARG A 54 -19.53 -1.82 5.20
C ARG A 54 -18.13 -2.43 5.01
N ALA A 55 -17.99 -3.50 4.23
CA ALA A 55 -16.70 -4.10 3.93
C ALA A 55 -15.81 -3.19 3.05
N GLN A 56 -16.41 -2.25 2.31
CA GLN A 56 -15.66 -1.28 1.49
C GLN A 56 -14.92 -0.23 2.32
N THR A 57 -15.46 0.17 3.48
CA THR A 57 -14.88 1.24 4.33
C THR A 57 -13.77 0.73 5.25
N GLY A 58 -13.83 -0.55 5.64
CA GLY A 58 -12.88 -1.19 6.57
C GLY A 58 -11.40 -1.14 6.16
N ALA A 59 -11.08 -0.87 4.90
CA ALA A 59 -9.71 -0.73 4.41
C ALA A 59 -9.03 0.60 4.81
N CYS A 60 -9.82 1.58 5.28
CA CYS A 60 -9.40 2.95 5.55
C CYS A 60 -9.76 3.42 6.97
N ASP A 61 -10.47 2.61 7.73
CA ASP A 61 -10.88 2.94 9.10
C ASP A 61 -9.70 2.96 10.06
N ALA A 62 -9.79 3.78 11.11
CA ALA A 62 -8.74 3.90 12.11
C ALA A 62 -8.50 2.56 12.83
N ASP A 63 -9.57 1.82 13.11
CA ASP A 63 -9.55 0.50 13.76
C ASP A 63 -8.75 -0.54 12.97
N PHE A 64 -8.61 -0.36 11.65
CA PHE A 64 -7.76 -1.21 10.84
C PHE A 64 -6.28 -1.02 11.17
N PHE A 65 -5.85 0.18 11.60
CA PHE A 65 -4.46 0.46 11.92
C PHE A 65 -4.12 0.34 13.41
N ASP A 66 -5.08 -0.08 14.22
CA ASP A 66 -4.83 -0.36 15.64
C ASP A 66 -3.75 -1.47 15.77
N ALA A 67 -2.86 -1.28 16.74
CA ALA A 67 -1.84 -2.25 17.10
C ALA A 67 -2.44 -3.48 17.79
N GLN A 68 -3.58 -3.34 18.46
CA GLN A 68 -4.29 -4.45 19.12
C GLN A 68 -5.04 -5.34 18.12
N ASN A 69 -5.21 -4.89 16.87
CA ASN A 69 -5.92 -5.65 15.84
C ASN A 69 -4.95 -6.58 15.10
N GLU A 70 -4.71 -7.77 15.67
CA GLU A 70 -3.81 -8.79 15.11
C GLU A 70 -4.20 -9.20 13.68
N ARG A 71 -5.50 -9.38 13.42
CA ARG A 71 -5.99 -9.76 12.08
C ARG A 71 -5.65 -8.70 11.02
N ALA A 72 -5.77 -7.42 11.37
CA ALA A 72 -5.39 -6.35 10.47
C ALA A 72 -3.87 -6.26 10.31
N ALA A 73 -3.09 -6.52 11.37
CA ALA A 73 -1.64 -6.58 11.31
C ALA A 73 -1.15 -7.68 10.36
N GLU A 74 -1.69 -8.89 10.46
CA GLU A 74 -1.38 -9.99 9.54
C GLU A 74 -1.72 -9.64 8.09
N LEU A 75 -2.86 -8.98 7.85
CA LEU A 75 -3.24 -8.57 6.50
C LEU A 75 -2.29 -7.51 5.95
N ARG A 76 -1.86 -6.54 6.78
CA ARG A 76 -0.83 -5.55 6.39
C ARG A 76 0.47 -6.25 5.98
N GLU A 77 0.88 -7.26 6.73
CA GLU A 77 2.10 -8.03 6.42
C GLU A 77 1.97 -8.80 5.10
N LYS A 78 0.87 -9.51 4.88
CA LYS A 78 0.60 -10.22 3.62
C LYS A 78 0.59 -9.27 2.42
N VAL A 79 0.02 -8.07 2.57
CA VAL A 79 -0.01 -7.05 1.51
C VAL A 79 1.40 -6.49 1.24
N ALA A 80 2.22 -6.33 2.28
CA ALA A 80 3.62 -5.92 2.12
C ALA A 80 4.42 -6.99 1.36
N ASP A 81 4.23 -8.27 1.69
CA ASP A 81 4.84 -9.40 0.98
C ASP A 81 4.44 -9.44 -0.50
N LEU A 82 3.17 -9.19 -0.81
CA LEU A 82 2.70 -9.11 -2.20
C LEU A 82 3.38 -7.98 -2.98
N ALA A 83 3.53 -6.80 -2.35
CA ALA A 83 4.24 -5.68 -2.96
C ALA A 83 5.73 -5.98 -3.16
N LEU A 84 6.37 -6.68 -2.23
CA LEU A 84 7.76 -7.12 -2.33
C LEU A 84 7.94 -8.13 -3.47
N ARG A 85 7.04 -9.11 -3.59
CA ARG A 85 7.06 -10.08 -4.69
C ARG A 85 6.87 -9.43 -6.05
N ASP A 86 6.01 -8.41 -6.17
CA ASP A 86 5.87 -7.63 -7.42
C ASP A 86 7.11 -6.78 -7.74
N MET A 87 7.89 -6.38 -6.73
CA MET A 87 9.15 -5.65 -6.92
C MET A 87 10.30 -6.54 -7.40
N LEU A 88 10.32 -7.81 -7.00
CA LEU A 88 11.35 -8.77 -7.37
C LEU A 88 11.15 -9.40 -8.77
N ARG A 89 10.01 -9.12 -9.41
CA ARG A 89 9.72 -9.50 -10.80
C ARG A 89 10.29 -8.48 -11.77
#